data_AF-A0A957LLU9-F1
#
_entry.id   AF-A0A957LLU9-F1
#
_cell.length_a   1.000
_cell.length_b   1.000
_cell.length_c   1.000
_cell.angle_alpha   90.00
_cell.angle_beta   90.00
_cell.angle_gamma   90.00
#
_symmetry.space_group_name_H-M   'P 1'
#
loop_
_entity.id
_entity.type
_entity.pdbx_description
1 polymer ?
#
loop_
_entity_poly.entity_id
_entity_poly.type
_entity_poly.pdbx_seq_one_letter_code
_entity_poly.pdbx_strand_id
1 'polypeptide(L)'
;MRLTAVPVYFMHLPRTGGTALGRWLRTAYGRRAYVDLQVSRLPGMDAAHLGGRSCYHSWHLGRGMFERLGRPDLACITLLRHPIERAVSDIYGIQRTALNHGDRFTASCLADLQPWLCAAPEDCIRSGAMDRLLTNVQCRILGSRREYTAWQQAPRGTFWRPLNDVSWFDFPWLDEHEPQNDANVQQDAAAWLDAMAVVGLTERFTESLLLIGDLLGIPSPAKMPRANENPGRSAGALRYRDRIAPLALDRLAALNRHDLELYDQASERFEQQWARYQAQPRRTYSIAARLRITAEQAKSGLKAQMLHTWPGLAEQVRRARAKRRNTQNGST
;
A
#
# COMPACT_ATOMS: atom_id res chain seq x y z
N MET A 1 13.47 19.96 -20.39
CA MET A 1 12.57 18.78 -20.32
C MET A 1 12.04 18.62 -18.90
N ARG A 2 10.73 18.38 -18.71
CA ARG A 2 10.22 17.87 -17.43
C ARG A 2 10.53 16.37 -17.43
N LEU A 3 11.41 15.91 -16.53
CA LEU A 3 11.53 14.48 -16.25
C LEU A 3 10.19 14.07 -15.62
N THR A 4 9.36 13.37 -16.39
CA THR A 4 8.13 12.77 -15.87
C THR A 4 8.54 11.58 -15.01
N ALA A 5 8.01 11.51 -13.78
CA ALA A 5 8.27 10.38 -12.89
C ALA A 5 7.86 9.06 -13.57
N VAL A 6 8.60 7.99 -13.29
CA VAL A 6 8.35 6.67 -13.87
C VAL A 6 6.95 6.19 -13.46
N PRO A 7 6.10 5.71 -14.38
CA PRO A 7 4.83 5.10 -14.02
C PRO A 7 5.02 3.91 -13.08
N VAL A 8 4.29 3.88 -11.96
CA VAL A 8 4.51 2.89 -10.89
C VAL A 8 3.21 2.21 -10.47
N TYR A 9 3.31 0.92 -10.22
CA TYR A 9 2.34 0.14 -9.48
C TYR A 9 2.92 -0.20 -8.11
N PHE A 10 2.35 0.36 -7.06
CA PHE A 10 2.70 0.00 -5.70
C PHE A 10 1.74 -1.08 -5.19
N MET A 11 2.27 -2.31 -5.10
CA MET A 11 1.59 -3.45 -4.52
C MET A 11 1.66 -3.36 -2.99
N HIS A 12 0.60 -2.86 -2.37
CA HIS A 12 0.55 -2.68 -0.92
C HIS A 12 0.18 -4.01 -0.27
N LEU A 13 1.04 -4.48 0.65
CA LEU A 13 0.75 -5.60 1.55
C LEU A 13 0.32 -5.08 2.94
N PRO A 14 -0.61 -5.76 3.64
CA PRO A 14 -1.04 -5.36 4.97
C PRO A 14 0.14 -5.29 5.95
N ARG A 15 0.18 -4.20 6.73
CA ARG A 15 1.15 -4.00 7.84
C ARG A 15 2.63 -3.98 7.46
N THR A 16 2.96 -3.70 6.20
CA THR A 16 4.34 -3.56 5.71
C THR A 16 4.78 -2.09 5.54
N GLY A 17 4.13 -1.16 6.26
CA GLY A 17 4.41 0.28 6.14
C GLY A 17 3.84 0.93 4.88
N GLY A 18 3.02 0.22 4.09
CA GLY A 18 2.53 0.74 2.82
C GLY A 18 1.59 1.95 2.90
N THR A 19 0.94 2.21 4.05
CA THR A 19 0.21 3.48 4.24
C THR A 19 1.17 4.68 4.26
N ALA A 20 2.34 4.55 4.87
CA ALA A 20 3.36 5.60 4.91
C ALA A 20 3.97 5.83 3.51
N LEU A 21 4.34 4.74 2.81
CA LEU A 21 4.83 4.79 1.43
C LEU A 21 3.79 5.40 0.49
N GLY A 22 2.54 4.93 0.52
CA GLY A 22 1.46 5.46 -0.32
C GLY A 22 1.22 6.96 -0.10
N ARG A 23 1.33 7.45 1.14
CA ARG A 23 1.24 8.90 1.44
C ARG A 23 2.37 9.69 0.78
N TRP A 24 3.61 9.17 0.81
CA TRP A 24 4.74 9.82 0.15
C TRP A 24 4.57 9.81 -1.38
N LEU A 25 4.20 8.68 -1.98
CA LEU A 25 3.92 8.57 -3.42
C LEU A 25 2.80 9.52 -3.85
N ARG A 26 1.73 9.65 -3.08
CA ARG A 26 0.64 10.59 -3.34
C ARG A 26 1.11 12.04 -3.39
N THR A 27 2.02 12.43 -2.49
CA THR A 27 2.63 13.76 -2.50
C THR A 27 3.54 13.94 -3.71
N ALA A 28 4.36 12.94 -4.04
CA ALA A 28 5.34 13.01 -5.13
C ALA A 28 4.69 13.08 -6.52
N TYR A 29 3.69 12.24 -6.79
CA TYR A 29 2.98 12.20 -8.08
C TYR A 29 1.87 13.25 -8.17
N GLY A 30 1.35 13.70 -7.03
CA GLY A 30 0.22 14.62 -6.95
C GLY A 30 -1.13 13.96 -7.23
N ARG A 31 -2.20 14.64 -6.79
CA ARG A 31 -3.59 14.10 -6.79
C ARG A 31 -4.14 13.69 -8.16
N ARG A 32 -3.58 14.20 -9.26
CA ARG A 32 -4.04 13.87 -10.62
C ARG A 32 -3.35 12.65 -11.21
N ALA A 33 -2.11 12.36 -10.85
CA ALA A 33 -1.40 11.19 -11.37
C ALA A 33 -1.51 9.97 -10.45
N TYR A 34 -1.89 10.17 -9.19
CA TYR A 34 -2.07 9.12 -8.19
C TYR A 34 -3.52 8.60 -8.13
N VAL A 35 -3.70 7.28 -8.03
CA VAL A 35 -4.99 6.62 -7.79
C VAL A 35 -4.86 5.52 -6.73
N ASP A 36 -5.82 5.44 -5.81
CA ASP A 36 -5.96 4.31 -4.90
C ASP A 36 -6.86 3.25 -5.57
N LEU A 37 -6.33 2.05 -5.78
CA LEU A 37 -7.10 0.88 -6.19
C LEU A 37 -7.47 0.10 -4.93
N GLN A 38 -8.72 0.23 -4.52
CA GLN A 38 -9.33 -0.46 -3.37
C GLN A 38 -10.57 -1.17 -3.88
N VAL A 39 -10.90 -2.35 -3.36
CA VAL A 39 -12.05 -3.13 -3.85
C VAL A 39 -13.35 -2.32 -3.82
N SER A 40 -13.58 -1.60 -2.71
CA SER A 40 -14.75 -0.72 -2.55
C SER A 40 -14.85 0.42 -3.57
N ARG A 41 -13.75 0.72 -4.28
CA ARG A 41 -13.68 1.77 -5.30
C ARG A 41 -13.60 1.23 -6.72
N LEU A 42 -13.43 -0.08 -6.91
CA LEU A 42 -13.40 -0.69 -8.24
C LEU A 42 -14.71 -0.51 -9.01
N PRO A 43 -15.91 -0.59 -8.38
CA PRO A 43 -17.17 -0.33 -9.08
C PRO A 43 -17.20 1.06 -9.71
N GLY A 44 -17.31 1.11 -11.04
CA GLY A 44 -17.30 2.35 -11.81
C GLY A 44 -15.93 3.01 -11.98
N MET A 45 -14.83 2.28 -11.81
CA MET A 45 -13.55 2.61 -12.44
C MET A 45 -13.52 2.01 -13.85
N ASP A 46 -13.70 2.85 -14.87
CA ASP A 46 -13.51 2.46 -16.26
C ASP A 46 -12.06 2.67 -16.73
N ALA A 47 -11.75 2.23 -17.95
CA ALA A 47 -10.45 2.42 -18.58
C ALA A 47 -10.06 3.91 -18.68
N ALA A 48 -11.03 4.83 -18.79
CA ALA A 48 -10.77 6.27 -18.85
C ALA A 48 -10.34 6.84 -17.50
N HIS A 49 -10.90 6.34 -16.38
CA HIS A 49 -10.52 6.73 -15.02
C HIS A 49 -9.09 6.30 -14.67
N LEU A 50 -8.70 5.11 -15.16
CA LEU A 50 -7.38 4.52 -14.98
C LEU A 50 -6.36 5.05 -16.00
N GLY A 51 -6.83 5.46 -17.18
CA GLY A 51 -6.03 6.07 -18.24
C GLY A 51 -5.43 7.41 -17.80
N GLY A 52 -4.13 7.61 -18.06
CA GLY A 52 -3.43 8.84 -17.73
C GLY A 52 -2.99 8.99 -16.27
N ARG A 53 -3.15 7.95 -15.43
CA ARG A 53 -2.49 7.89 -14.12
C ARG A 53 -1.05 7.36 -14.28
N SER A 54 -0.20 7.75 -13.34
CA SER A 54 1.22 7.35 -13.30
C SER A 54 1.60 6.70 -11.97
N CYS A 55 0.71 6.68 -10.98
CA CYS A 55 0.94 5.97 -9.73
C CYS A 55 -0.34 5.26 -9.29
N TYR A 56 -0.30 3.94 -9.28
CA TYR A 56 -1.39 3.06 -8.88
C TYR A 56 -1.04 2.47 -7.50
N HIS A 57 -1.72 2.91 -6.45
CA HIS A 57 -1.57 2.33 -5.11
C HIS A 57 -2.61 1.23 -4.93
N SER A 58 -2.17 -0.03 -5.06
CA SER A 58 -3.04 -1.21 -5.01
C SER A 58 -3.15 -1.77 -3.60
N TRP A 59 -4.33 -1.70 -3.02
CA TRP A 59 -4.62 -2.14 -1.65
C TRP A 59 -4.97 -3.63 -1.63
N HIS A 60 -3.95 -4.47 -1.46
CA HIS A 60 -4.06 -5.92 -1.26
C HIS A 60 -4.69 -6.69 -2.44
N LEU A 61 -4.73 -6.10 -3.65
CA LEU A 61 -5.38 -6.71 -4.83
C LEU A 61 -4.48 -7.69 -5.61
N GLY A 62 -3.28 -7.97 -5.10
CA GLY A 62 -2.34 -8.89 -5.71
C GLY A 62 -1.94 -8.59 -7.15
N ARG A 63 -1.46 -9.63 -7.83
CA ARG A 63 -0.92 -9.57 -9.20
C ARG A 63 -2.02 -9.44 -10.26
N GLY A 64 -3.20 -10.05 -10.04
CA GLY A 64 -4.30 -10.00 -11.01
C GLY A 64 -4.70 -8.57 -11.39
N MET A 65 -4.71 -7.64 -10.42
CA MET A 65 -4.98 -6.23 -10.70
C MET A 65 -3.86 -5.53 -11.48
N PHE A 66 -2.59 -5.91 -11.27
CA PHE A 66 -1.47 -5.39 -12.07
C PHE A 66 -1.60 -5.81 -13.54
N GLU A 67 -1.80 -7.11 -13.79
CA GLU A 67 -1.95 -7.66 -15.14
C GLU A 67 -3.14 -7.03 -15.87
N ARG A 68 -4.25 -6.82 -15.15
CA ARG A 68 -5.45 -6.18 -15.69
C ARG A 68 -5.24 -4.75 -16.17
N LEU A 69 -4.31 -3.99 -15.58
CA LEU A 69 -4.02 -2.63 -16.06
C LEU A 69 -3.47 -2.65 -17.49
N GLY A 70 -2.87 -3.76 -17.95
CA GLY A 70 -2.38 -3.90 -19.32
C GLY A 70 -1.30 -2.87 -19.69
N ARG A 71 -0.56 -2.39 -18.69
CA ARG A 71 0.43 -1.30 -18.83
C ARG A 71 1.85 -1.87 -18.67
N PRO A 72 2.52 -2.24 -19.77
CA PRO A 72 3.86 -2.85 -19.71
C PRO A 72 4.95 -1.87 -19.24
N ASP A 73 4.66 -0.57 -19.22
CA ASP A 73 5.57 0.48 -18.76
C ASP A 73 5.53 0.70 -17.23
N LEU A 74 4.67 -0.01 -16.49
CA LEU A 74 4.60 0.12 -15.03
C LEU A 74 5.75 -0.61 -14.35
N ALA A 75 6.55 0.13 -13.59
CA ALA A 75 7.43 -0.45 -12.60
C ALA A 75 6.60 -0.95 -11.41
N CYS A 76 6.66 -2.24 -11.10
CA CYS A 76 6.05 -2.79 -9.90
C CYS A 76 7.00 -2.68 -8.70
N ILE A 77 6.50 -2.14 -7.59
CA ILE A 77 7.22 -2.05 -6.32
C ILE A 77 6.37 -2.60 -5.18
N THR A 78 7.02 -3.08 -4.12
CA THR A 78 6.36 -3.55 -2.89
C THR A 78 7.19 -3.27 -1.64
N LEU A 79 6.57 -3.46 -0.48
CA LEU A 79 7.24 -3.57 0.81
C LEU A 79 6.81 -4.86 1.49
N LEU A 80 7.80 -5.62 1.96
CA LEU A 80 7.59 -6.76 2.85
C LEU A 80 7.95 -6.40 4.30
N ARG A 81 7.55 -7.28 5.21
CA ARG A 81 7.90 -7.22 6.62
C ARG A 81 8.16 -8.63 7.12
N HIS A 82 9.01 -8.77 8.14
CA HIS A 82 9.24 -10.06 8.75
C HIS A 82 7.89 -10.71 9.14
N PRO A 83 7.59 -11.95 8.72
CA PRO A 83 6.22 -12.51 8.81
C PRO A 83 5.65 -12.53 10.22
N ILE A 84 6.46 -12.87 11.22
CA ILE A 84 6.05 -12.84 12.64
C ILE A 84 5.69 -11.42 13.10
N GLU A 85 6.53 -10.43 12.77
CA GLU A 85 6.30 -9.03 13.12
C GLU A 85 5.04 -8.47 12.44
N ARG A 86 4.80 -8.90 11.21
CA ARG A 86 3.59 -8.58 10.43
C ARG A 86 2.36 -9.22 11.07
N ALA A 87 2.39 -10.52 11.37
CA ALA A 87 1.26 -11.26 11.94
C ALA A 87 0.81 -10.68 13.28
N VAL A 88 1.73 -10.42 14.21
CA VAL A 88 1.38 -9.78 15.49
C VAL A 88 0.84 -8.36 15.27
N SER A 89 1.44 -7.60 14.34
CA SER A 89 0.92 -6.28 13.98
C SER A 89 -0.47 -6.34 13.34
N ASP A 90 -0.83 -7.45 12.70
CA ASP A 90 -2.15 -7.67 12.12
C ASP A 90 -3.18 -8.03 13.17
N ILE A 91 -2.86 -8.83 14.20
CA ILE A 91 -3.76 -9.09 15.33
C ILE A 91 -4.26 -7.77 15.94
N TYR A 92 -3.34 -6.90 16.36
CA TYR A 92 -3.69 -5.57 16.87
C TYR A 92 -4.42 -4.69 15.85
N GLY A 93 -4.15 -4.94 14.57
CA GLY A 93 -4.78 -4.28 13.46
C GLY A 93 -6.25 -4.65 13.32
N ILE A 94 -6.52 -5.95 13.32
CA ILE A 94 -7.85 -6.56 13.20
C ILE A 94 -8.69 -6.18 14.41
N GLN A 95 -8.18 -6.39 15.63
CA GLN A 95 -8.86 -6.01 16.88
C GLN A 95 -9.33 -4.55 16.84
N ARG A 96 -8.42 -3.62 16.49
CA ARG A 96 -8.72 -2.19 16.40
C ARG A 96 -9.73 -1.87 15.30
N THR A 97 -9.62 -2.50 14.13
CA THR A 97 -10.57 -2.27 13.04
C THR A 97 -11.94 -2.79 13.43
N ALA A 98 -12.05 -3.99 14.02
CA ALA A 98 -13.32 -4.56 14.45
C ALA A 98 -13.99 -3.73 15.55
N LEU A 99 -13.23 -3.21 16.52
CA LEU A 99 -13.75 -2.34 17.58
C LEU A 99 -14.24 -0.98 17.06
N ASN A 100 -13.53 -0.37 16.10
CA ASN A 100 -13.85 0.99 15.63
C ASN A 100 -14.72 1.03 14.36
N HIS A 101 -14.71 -0.05 13.59
CA HIS A 101 -15.27 -0.17 12.25
C HIS A 101 -15.83 -1.59 12.04
N GLY A 102 -16.64 -2.07 12.98
CA GLY A 102 -17.27 -3.40 12.91
C GLY A 102 -18.11 -3.60 11.64
N ASP A 103 -18.60 -2.53 11.03
CA ASP A 103 -19.31 -2.51 9.75
C ASP A 103 -18.45 -3.04 8.57
N ARG A 104 -17.14 -3.16 8.75
CA ARG A 104 -16.22 -3.72 7.74
C ARG A 104 -16.09 -5.24 7.78
N PHE A 105 -16.65 -5.89 8.79
CA PHE A 105 -16.68 -7.34 8.93
C PHE A 105 -18.10 -7.86 8.64
N THR A 106 -18.21 -9.13 8.27
CA THR A 106 -19.52 -9.78 8.27
C THR A 106 -20.00 -9.99 9.70
N ALA A 107 -21.32 -10.12 9.90
CA ALA A 107 -21.87 -10.36 11.23
C ALA A 107 -21.32 -11.67 11.85
N SER A 108 -21.14 -12.72 11.04
CA SER A 108 -20.59 -14.00 11.49
C SER A 108 -19.14 -13.84 11.94
N CYS A 109 -18.29 -13.25 11.10
CA CYS A 109 -16.88 -13.05 11.44
C CYS A 109 -16.71 -12.16 12.67
N LEU A 110 -17.52 -11.11 12.81
CA LEU A 110 -17.47 -10.25 13.99
C LEU A 110 -17.87 -11.00 15.27
N ALA A 111 -18.89 -11.86 15.20
CA ALA A 111 -19.28 -12.71 16.33
C ALA A 111 -18.16 -13.68 16.72
N ASP A 112 -17.48 -14.29 15.74
CA ASP A 112 -16.35 -15.19 15.98
C ASP A 112 -15.13 -14.46 16.56
N LEU A 113 -14.90 -13.21 16.15
CA LEU A 113 -13.82 -12.36 16.65
C LEU A 113 -14.12 -11.77 18.03
N GLN A 114 -15.39 -11.70 18.44
CA GLN A 114 -15.82 -10.99 19.65
C GLN A 114 -15.04 -11.40 20.93
N PRO A 115 -14.79 -12.69 21.21
CA PRO A 115 -14.01 -13.10 22.38
C PRO A 115 -12.55 -12.63 22.37
N TRP A 116 -12.04 -12.27 21.19
CA TRP A 116 -10.63 -12.01 20.93
C TRP A 116 -10.32 -10.53 20.73
N LEU A 117 -11.32 -9.64 20.69
CA LEU A 117 -11.13 -8.21 20.39
C LEU A 117 -10.25 -7.47 21.41
N CYS A 118 -10.24 -7.94 22.65
CA CYS A 118 -9.43 -7.38 23.75
C CYS A 118 -8.42 -8.38 24.33
N ALA A 119 -8.31 -9.59 23.74
CA ALA A 119 -7.40 -10.62 24.21
C ALA A 119 -5.93 -10.27 23.89
N ALA A 120 -5.00 -10.83 24.66
CA ALA A 120 -3.57 -10.72 24.34
C ALA A 120 -3.27 -11.45 23.02
N PRO A 121 -2.31 -10.98 22.20
CA PRO A 121 -1.97 -11.66 20.95
C PRO A 121 -1.63 -13.13 21.12
N GLU A 122 -0.97 -13.50 22.22
CA GLU A 122 -0.61 -14.87 22.56
C GLU A 122 -1.84 -15.77 22.70
N ASP A 123 -2.93 -15.26 23.28
CA ASP A 123 -4.18 -15.98 23.40
C ASP A 123 -4.86 -16.16 22.05
N CYS A 124 -4.86 -15.12 21.21
CA CYS A 124 -5.37 -15.20 19.83
C CYS A 124 -4.59 -16.22 18.99
N ILE A 125 -3.25 -16.25 19.14
CA ILE A 125 -2.39 -17.19 18.43
C ILE A 125 -2.67 -18.62 18.90
N ARG A 126 -2.71 -18.85 20.21
CA ARG A 126 -2.91 -20.17 20.80
C ARG A 126 -4.28 -20.76 20.49
N SER A 127 -5.32 -19.94 20.46
CA SER A 127 -6.68 -20.41 20.14
C SER A 127 -6.87 -20.73 18.65
N GLY A 128 -6.03 -20.17 17.79
CA GLY A 128 -6.16 -20.29 16.34
C GLY A 128 -7.31 -19.47 15.74
N ALA A 129 -7.94 -18.60 16.54
CA ALA A 129 -9.11 -17.82 16.13
C ALA A 129 -8.84 -16.88 14.94
N MET A 130 -7.57 -16.55 14.66
CA MET A 130 -7.16 -15.68 13.56
C MET A 130 -6.31 -16.41 12.51
N ASP A 131 -6.17 -17.74 12.56
CA ASP A 131 -5.29 -18.50 11.66
C ASP A 131 -5.53 -18.14 10.19
N ARG A 132 -6.79 -18.16 9.74
CA ARG A 132 -7.15 -17.85 8.36
C ARG A 132 -6.71 -16.45 7.93
N LEU A 133 -6.72 -15.48 8.85
CA LEU A 133 -6.32 -14.09 8.60
C LEU A 133 -4.80 -13.90 8.62
N LEU A 134 -4.06 -14.81 9.26
CA LEU A 134 -2.63 -14.68 9.52
C LEU A 134 -1.77 -15.56 8.62
N THR A 135 -2.27 -16.70 8.15
CA THR A 135 -1.51 -17.68 7.37
C THR A 135 -1.04 -17.13 6.03
N ASN A 136 0.28 -17.12 5.85
CA ASN A 136 0.99 -16.84 4.58
C ASN A 136 0.43 -15.66 3.77
N VAL A 137 0.09 -14.56 4.45
CA VAL A 137 -0.62 -13.43 3.82
C VAL A 137 0.20 -12.76 2.73
N GLN A 138 1.52 -12.62 2.90
CA GLN A 138 2.36 -11.98 1.89
C GLN A 138 2.43 -12.83 0.62
N CYS A 139 2.63 -14.14 0.74
CA CYS A 139 2.55 -15.09 -0.36
C CYS A 139 1.17 -15.05 -1.02
N ARG A 140 0.09 -15.15 -0.24
CA ARG A 140 -1.29 -15.17 -0.76
C ARG A 140 -1.60 -13.94 -1.60
N ILE A 141 -1.22 -12.75 -1.14
CA ILE A 141 -1.48 -11.53 -1.90
C ILE A 141 -0.57 -11.43 -3.11
N LEU A 142 0.74 -11.69 -2.97
CA LEU A 142 1.71 -11.56 -4.06
C LEU A 142 1.46 -12.57 -5.18
N GLY A 143 1.10 -13.81 -4.82
CA GLY A 143 0.79 -14.90 -5.74
C GLY A 143 -0.64 -14.87 -6.27
N SER A 144 -1.55 -14.09 -5.67
CA SER A 144 -2.95 -14.05 -6.12
C SER A 144 -3.07 -13.41 -7.51
N ARG A 145 -3.69 -14.16 -8.41
CA ARG A 145 -4.10 -13.72 -9.76
C ARG A 145 -5.61 -13.49 -9.86
N ARG A 146 -6.27 -13.18 -8.73
CA ARG A 146 -7.72 -12.99 -8.68
C ARG A 146 -8.21 -12.03 -9.76
N GLU A 147 -9.23 -12.45 -10.49
CA GLU A 147 -9.90 -11.59 -11.47
C GLU A 147 -10.90 -10.66 -10.79
N TYR A 148 -10.82 -9.36 -11.08
CA TYR A 148 -11.72 -8.36 -10.48
C TYR A 148 -12.83 -7.86 -11.41
N THR A 149 -13.05 -8.52 -12.54
CA THR A 149 -13.94 -8.09 -13.63
C THR A 149 -15.39 -7.93 -13.18
N ALA A 150 -15.92 -8.90 -12.41
CA ALA A 150 -17.29 -8.87 -11.88
C ALA A 150 -17.55 -7.62 -11.01
N TRP A 151 -16.55 -7.17 -10.24
CA TRP A 151 -16.70 -5.99 -9.37
C TRP A 151 -16.63 -4.66 -10.13
N GLN A 152 -15.93 -4.59 -11.25
CA GLN A 152 -15.86 -3.38 -12.06
C GLN A 152 -17.18 -3.12 -12.79
N GLN A 153 -17.83 -4.19 -13.25
CA GLN A 153 -19.06 -4.14 -14.04
C GLN A 153 -20.32 -3.94 -13.19
N ALA A 154 -20.25 -4.18 -11.88
CA ALA A 154 -21.39 -3.93 -11.03
C ALA A 154 -21.74 -2.43 -10.99
N PRO A 155 -23.03 -2.08 -10.97
CA PRO A 155 -23.44 -0.70 -10.82
C PRO A 155 -22.87 -0.10 -9.52
N ARG A 156 -22.64 1.22 -9.52
CA ARG A 156 -22.21 1.90 -8.29
C ARG A 156 -23.29 1.72 -7.21
N GLY A 157 -22.89 1.23 -6.04
CA GLY A 157 -23.81 1.03 -4.90
C GLY A 157 -24.53 -0.32 -4.85
N THR A 158 -24.26 -1.26 -5.76
CA THR A 158 -24.92 -2.59 -5.77
C THR A 158 -24.19 -3.68 -4.99
N PHE A 159 -23.00 -3.40 -4.44
CA PHE A 159 -22.28 -4.37 -3.62
C PHE A 159 -22.81 -4.40 -2.18
N TRP A 160 -23.82 -5.25 -1.99
CA TRP A 160 -24.33 -5.68 -0.68
C TRP A 160 -23.92 -7.12 -0.33
N ARG A 161 -22.93 -7.70 -1.04
CA ARG A 161 -22.32 -8.98 -0.67
C ARG A 161 -20.83 -8.83 -0.33
N PRO A 162 -20.36 -9.47 0.75
CA PRO A 162 -18.97 -9.38 1.15
C PRO A 162 -18.08 -10.17 0.19
N LEU A 163 -16.79 -9.83 0.12
CA LEU A 163 -15.84 -10.50 -0.80
C LEU A 163 -15.52 -11.95 -0.41
N ASN A 164 -15.80 -12.25 0.84
CA ASN A 164 -15.67 -13.51 1.57
C ASN A 164 -16.49 -13.39 2.86
N ASP A 165 -16.59 -14.47 3.61
CA ASP A 165 -17.20 -14.53 4.94
C ASP A 165 -16.51 -13.66 6.00
N VAL A 166 -15.31 -13.11 5.76
CA VAL A 166 -14.58 -12.31 6.74
C VAL A 166 -14.92 -10.83 6.66
N SER A 167 -14.70 -10.20 5.50
CA SER A 167 -14.80 -8.75 5.33
C SER A 167 -15.41 -8.35 4.00
N TRP A 168 -16.07 -7.19 4.05
CA TRP A 168 -16.59 -6.53 2.87
C TRP A 168 -15.50 -6.12 1.89
N PHE A 169 -14.33 -5.64 2.36
CA PHE A 169 -13.32 -5.04 1.47
C PHE A 169 -11.86 -5.20 1.89
N ASP A 170 -11.56 -5.55 3.14
CA ASP A 170 -10.20 -5.43 3.68
C ASP A 170 -9.30 -6.65 3.40
N PHE A 171 -9.91 -7.82 3.14
CA PHE A 171 -9.20 -9.10 2.94
C PHE A 171 -9.52 -9.77 1.58
N PRO A 172 -9.32 -9.10 0.43
CA PRO A 172 -9.69 -9.65 -0.88
C PRO A 172 -8.95 -10.94 -1.29
N TRP A 173 -7.95 -11.40 -0.53
CA TRP A 173 -7.22 -12.64 -0.81
C TRP A 173 -7.82 -13.87 -0.11
N LEU A 174 -8.84 -13.70 0.75
CA LEU A 174 -9.47 -14.81 1.50
C LEU A 174 -10.66 -15.44 0.76
N ASP A 175 -10.62 -15.52 -0.56
CA ASP A 175 -11.70 -16.10 -1.38
C ASP A 175 -11.97 -17.57 -0.98
N GLU A 176 -13.23 -17.89 -0.71
CA GLU A 176 -13.69 -19.25 -0.35
C GLU A 176 -13.83 -20.16 -1.57
N HIS A 177 -13.93 -19.58 -2.76
CA HIS A 177 -14.26 -20.32 -3.98
C HIS A 177 -13.04 -20.73 -4.79
N GLU A 178 -11.85 -20.28 -4.41
CA GLU A 178 -10.61 -20.63 -5.10
C GLU A 178 -9.82 -21.60 -4.23
N PRO A 179 -9.73 -22.90 -4.57
CA PRO A 179 -8.88 -23.84 -3.85
C PRO A 179 -7.44 -23.37 -3.97
N GLN A 180 -6.95 -22.66 -2.94
CA GLN A 180 -5.57 -22.20 -2.88
C GLN A 180 -4.68 -23.42 -2.70
N ASN A 181 -4.08 -23.87 -3.79
CA ASN A 181 -2.90 -24.70 -3.70
C ASN A 181 -1.75 -23.81 -3.19
N ASP A 182 -1.56 -23.78 -1.86
CA ASP A 182 -0.59 -22.91 -1.18
C ASP A 182 0.83 -23.03 -1.79
N ALA A 183 1.22 -24.20 -2.32
CA ALA A 183 2.51 -24.39 -2.99
C ALA A 183 2.62 -23.61 -4.32
N ASN A 184 1.56 -23.60 -5.13
CA ASN A 184 1.52 -22.81 -6.37
C ASN A 184 1.52 -21.31 -6.05
N VAL A 185 0.75 -20.90 -5.05
CA VAL A 185 0.68 -19.51 -4.59
C VAL A 185 2.04 -19.00 -4.11
N GLN A 186 2.80 -19.83 -3.38
CA GLN A 186 4.16 -19.51 -2.99
C GLN A 186 5.08 -19.34 -4.21
N GLN A 187 5.09 -20.30 -5.13
CA GLN A 187 5.93 -20.24 -6.33
C GLN A 187 5.61 -19.01 -7.18
N ASP A 188 4.33 -18.71 -7.38
CA ASP A 188 3.88 -17.51 -8.08
C ASP A 188 4.30 -16.22 -7.36
N ALA A 189 4.22 -16.19 -6.03
CA ALA A 189 4.68 -15.05 -5.22
C ALA A 189 6.18 -14.82 -5.37
N ALA A 190 6.99 -15.88 -5.31
CA ALA A 190 8.45 -15.82 -5.49
C ALA A 190 8.82 -15.34 -6.90
N ALA A 191 8.25 -15.96 -7.93
CA ALA A 191 8.48 -15.56 -9.31
C ALA A 191 8.06 -14.11 -9.56
N TRP A 192 6.98 -13.66 -8.92
CA TRP A 192 6.52 -12.29 -9.05
C TRP A 192 7.40 -11.29 -8.29
N LEU A 193 7.86 -11.63 -7.09
CA LEU A 193 8.84 -10.87 -6.33
C LEU A 193 10.11 -10.62 -7.14
N ASP A 194 10.56 -11.64 -7.88
CA ASP A 194 11.73 -11.56 -8.75
C ASP A 194 11.56 -10.67 -9.99
N ALA A 195 10.33 -10.46 -10.42
CA ALA A 195 10.01 -9.55 -11.52
C ALA A 195 9.89 -8.08 -11.06
N MET A 196 9.77 -7.81 -9.76
CA MET A 196 9.55 -6.44 -9.27
C MET A 196 10.77 -5.54 -9.42
N ALA A 197 10.54 -4.29 -9.80
CA ALA A 197 11.59 -3.30 -9.99
C ALA A 197 12.31 -2.96 -8.68
N VAL A 198 11.57 -2.82 -7.58
CA VAL A 198 12.13 -2.66 -6.21
C VAL A 198 11.30 -3.48 -5.23
N VAL A 199 12.00 -4.23 -4.39
CA VAL A 199 11.44 -4.92 -3.23
C VAL A 199 12.04 -4.25 -2.01
N GLY A 200 11.22 -3.57 -1.20
CA GLY A 200 11.67 -2.94 0.05
C GLY A 200 11.30 -3.75 1.28
N LEU A 201 11.93 -3.43 2.41
CA LEU A 201 11.71 -4.06 3.71
C LEU A 201 11.28 -3.01 4.74
N THR A 202 10.28 -3.34 5.55
CA THR A 202 9.79 -2.47 6.62
C THR A 202 10.87 -2.20 7.67
N GLU A 203 11.72 -3.19 7.94
CA GLU A 203 12.83 -3.09 8.88
C GLU A 203 13.95 -2.17 8.37
N ARG A 204 14.06 -2.00 7.04
CA ARG A 204 15.01 -1.09 6.35
C ARG A 204 14.25 -0.04 5.55
N PHE A 205 13.22 0.55 6.18
CA PHE A 205 12.28 1.43 5.49
C PHE A 205 12.95 2.67 4.88
N THR A 206 13.93 3.26 5.57
CA THR A 206 14.68 4.42 5.06
C THR A 206 15.40 4.10 3.78
N GLU A 207 16.14 3.00 3.73
CA GLU A 207 16.86 2.52 2.55
C GLU A 207 15.89 2.11 1.44
N SER A 208 14.76 1.51 1.79
CA SER A 208 13.68 1.20 0.84
C SER A 208 13.16 2.46 0.14
N LEU A 209 12.97 3.57 0.87
CA LEU A 209 12.57 4.84 0.26
C LEU A 209 13.64 5.45 -0.63
N LEU A 210 14.93 5.21 -0.34
CA LEU A 210 16.02 5.65 -1.20
C LEU A 210 16.02 4.88 -2.54
N LEU A 211 15.88 3.55 -2.50
CA LEU A 211 15.77 2.72 -3.70
C LEU A 211 14.56 3.09 -4.55
N ILE A 212 13.40 3.24 -3.93
CA ILE A 212 12.16 3.64 -4.63
C ILE A 212 12.29 5.07 -5.19
N GLY A 213 12.87 5.99 -4.44
CA GLY A 213 13.05 7.37 -4.88
C GLY A 213 13.94 7.47 -6.12
N ASP A 214 15.06 6.74 -6.08
CA ASP A 214 16.00 6.65 -7.20
C ASP A 214 15.34 6.05 -8.45
N LEU A 215 14.68 4.88 -8.31
CA LEU A 215 13.94 4.23 -9.40
C LEU A 215 12.95 5.19 -10.08
N LEU A 216 12.16 5.90 -9.27
CA LEU A 216 11.07 6.72 -9.78
C LEU A 216 11.51 8.11 -10.24
N GLY A 217 12.78 8.47 -10.01
CA GLY A 217 13.29 9.83 -10.23
C GLY A 217 12.61 10.86 -9.32
N ILE A 218 12.12 10.43 -8.16
CA ILE A 218 11.47 11.29 -7.17
C ILE A 218 12.40 11.48 -5.97
N PRO A 219 12.37 12.68 -5.36
CA PRO A 219 13.25 13.00 -4.25
C PRO A 219 12.79 12.30 -2.98
N SER A 220 13.76 11.86 -2.18
CA SER A 220 13.53 11.29 -0.86
C SER A 220 12.75 12.28 0.03
N PRO A 221 11.87 11.78 0.90
CA PRO A 221 11.06 12.66 1.74
C PRO A 221 11.95 13.44 2.72
N ALA A 222 11.70 14.75 2.85
CA ALA A 222 12.44 15.60 3.79
C ALA A 222 12.26 15.18 5.26
N LYS A 223 11.09 14.62 5.58
CA LYS A 223 10.80 13.99 6.87
C LYS A 223 10.27 12.58 6.59
N MET A 224 10.82 11.59 7.28
CA MET A 224 10.37 10.20 7.13
C MET A 224 8.85 10.12 7.34
N PRO A 225 8.11 9.55 6.37
CA PRO A 225 6.67 9.42 6.51
C PRO A 225 6.37 8.44 7.62
N ARG A 226 5.65 8.91 8.63
CA ARG A 226 5.17 8.11 9.75
C ARG A 226 3.67 7.93 9.61
N ALA A 227 3.20 6.69 9.66
CA ALA A 227 1.78 6.35 9.69
C ALA A 227 1.61 5.03 10.44
N ASN A 228 0.63 5.00 11.36
CA ASN A 228 0.31 3.81 12.15
C ASN A 228 1.49 3.26 12.98
N GLU A 229 2.41 4.12 13.42
CA GLU A 229 3.41 3.74 14.41
C GLU A 229 2.70 3.34 15.70
N ASN A 230 3.02 2.17 16.25
CA ASN A 230 2.55 1.78 17.57
C ASN A 230 3.24 2.71 18.60
N PRO A 231 2.51 3.52 19.39
CA PRO A 231 3.11 4.44 20.36
C PRO A 231 4.00 3.74 21.39
N GLY A 232 3.68 2.47 21.72
CA GLY A 232 4.51 1.64 22.60
C GLY A 232 5.84 1.20 22.00
N ARG A 233 6.08 1.47 20.71
CA ARG A 233 7.33 1.19 19.99
C ARG A 233 8.22 2.44 19.99
N SER A 234 8.52 2.93 21.19
CA SER A 234 9.47 4.04 21.35
C SER A 234 10.88 3.59 20.95
N ALA A 235 11.65 4.53 20.41
CA ALA A 235 12.89 4.33 19.66
C ALA A 235 13.80 3.20 20.16
N GLY A 236 13.92 2.13 19.37
CA GLY A 236 15.16 1.35 19.28
C GLY A 236 15.18 -0.11 19.74
N ALA A 237 14.29 -0.61 20.60
CA ALA A 237 14.68 -1.82 21.37
C ALA A 237 13.77 -3.06 21.37
N LEU A 238 12.48 -3.02 20.97
CA LEU A 238 11.63 -4.22 21.08
C LEU A 238 10.89 -4.55 19.78
N ARG A 239 11.24 -5.70 19.21
CA ARG A 239 10.47 -6.37 18.16
C ARG A 239 9.26 -7.04 18.82
N TYR A 240 8.14 -7.19 18.10
CA TYR A 240 6.98 -7.90 18.66
C TYR A 240 7.36 -9.30 19.12
N ARG A 241 8.17 -10.00 18.31
CA ARG A 241 8.63 -11.35 18.62
C ARG A 241 9.39 -11.47 19.93
N ASP A 242 10.01 -10.40 20.42
CA ASP A 242 10.77 -10.41 21.68
C ASP A 242 9.83 -10.45 22.91
N ARG A 243 8.51 -10.25 22.72
CA ARG A 243 7.49 -10.23 23.77
C ARG A 243 6.53 -11.41 23.71
N ILE A 244 6.55 -12.19 22.63
CA ILE A 244 5.67 -13.33 22.43
C ILE A 244 6.32 -14.58 23.05
N ALA A 245 5.52 -15.40 23.74
CA ALA A 245 6.00 -16.66 24.29
C ALA A 245 6.52 -17.61 23.19
N PRO A 246 7.58 -18.42 23.43
CA PRO A 246 8.17 -19.30 22.42
C PRO A 246 7.17 -20.20 21.68
N LEU A 247 6.22 -20.82 22.40
CA LEU A 247 5.20 -21.67 21.79
C LEU A 247 4.31 -20.92 20.79
N ALA A 248 3.99 -19.65 21.07
CA ALA A 248 3.22 -18.82 20.15
C ALA A 248 4.08 -18.37 18.95
N LEU A 249 5.39 -18.16 19.14
CA LEU A 249 6.32 -17.92 18.03
C LEU A 249 6.41 -19.12 17.09
N ASP A 250 6.58 -20.32 17.62
CA ASP A 250 6.66 -21.57 16.84
C ASP A 250 5.40 -21.78 16.01
N ARG A 251 4.23 -21.52 16.64
CA ARG A 251 2.95 -21.58 15.94
C ARG A 251 2.83 -20.55 14.83
N LEU A 252 3.21 -19.29 15.08
CA LEU A 252 3.22 -18.27 14.03
C LEU A 252 4.19 -18.61 12.90
N ALA A 253 5.35 -19.19 13.21
CA ALA A 253 6.32 -19.65 12.22
C ALA A 253 5.73 -20.77 11.35
N ALA A 254 5.04 -21.74 11.97
CA ALA A 254 4.35 -22.80 11.23
C ALA A 254 3.25 -22.25 10.30
N LEU A 255 2.43 -21.31 10.79
CA LEU A 255 1.38 -20.66 9.98
C LEU A 255 1.94 -19.79 8.84
N ASN A 256 3.16 -19.27 9.01
CA ASN A 256 3.77 -18.34 8.07
C ASN A 256 5.03 -18.91 7.40
N ARG A 257 5.14 -20.25 7.29
CA ARG A 257 6.32 -20.90 6.72
C ARG A 257 6.67 -20.40 5.31
N HIS A 258 5.67 -20.28 4.43
CA HIS A 258 5.90 -19.81 3.06
C HIS A 258 6.22 -18.32 3.03
N ASP A 259 5.59 -17.52 3.91
CA ASP A 259 5.93 -16.11 4.08
C ASP A 259 7.37 -15.92 4.60
N LEU A 260 7.88 -16.83 5.44
CA LEU A 260 9.28 -16.81 5.92
C LEU A 260 10.25 -17.08 4.77
N GLU A 261 10.01 -18.14 4.00
CA GLU A 261 10.81 -18.45 2.80
C GLU A 261 10.80 -17.30 1.78
N LEU A 262 9.63 -16.69 1.56
CA LEU A 262 9.50 -15.52 0.68
C LEU A 262 10.23 -14.28 1.23
N TYR A 263 10.22 -14.08 2.54
CA TYR A 263 10.90 -12.95 3.18
C TYR A 263 12.42 -13.08 3.09
N ASP A 264 12.96 -14.30 3.19
CA ASP A 264 14.39 -14.56 3.00
C ASP A 264 14.81 -14.19 1.57
N GLN A 265 14.05 -14.64 0.56
CA GLN A 265 14.26 -14.25 -0.85
C GLN A 265 14.16 -12.73 -1.05
N ALA A 266 13.16 -12.08 -0.44
CA ALA A 266 13.01 -10.63 -0.49
C ALA A 266 14.20 -9.89 0.14
N SER A 267 14.76 -10.45 1.22
CA SER A 267 15.91 -9.88 1.91
C SER A 267 17.17 -9.99 1.05
N GLU A 268 17.43 -11.15 0.44
CA GLU A 268 18.54 -11.32 -0.52
C GLU A 268 18.43 -10.36 -1.69
N ARG A 269 17.24 -10.28 -2.30
CA ARG A 269 16.98 -9.35 -3.41
C ARG A 269 17.16 -7.90 -2.99
N PHE A 270 16.69 -7.54 -1.79
CA PHE A 270 16.89 -6.20 -1.23
C PHE A 270 18.38 -5.87 -1.12
N GLU A 271 19.19 -6.77 -0.55
CA GLU A 271 20.63 -6.53 -0.40
C GLU A 271 21.33 -6.37 -1.76
N GLN A 272 20.96 -7.17 -2.76
CA GLN A 272 21.48 -7.01 -4.12
C GLN A 272 21.11 -5.66 -4.73
N GLN A 273 19.85 -5.23 -4.59
CA GLN A 273 19.38 -3.92 -5.07
C GLN A 273 20.10 -2.77 -4.34
N TRP A 274 20.28 -2.92 -3.03
CA TRP A 274 20.97 -1.96 -2.18
C TRP A 274 22.45 -1.82 -2.53
N ALA A 275 23.16 -2.94 -2.70
CA ALA A 275 24.57 -2.93 -3.12
C ALA A 275 24.74 -2.24 -4.49
N ARG A 276 23.85 -2.51 -5.46
CA ARG A 276 23.85 -1.82 -6.76
C ARG A 276 23.65 -0.32 -6.60
N TYR A 277 22.70 0.10 -5.77
CA TYR A 277 22.45 1.51 -5.48
C TYR A 277 23.67 2.19 -4.84
N GLN A 278 24.35 1.53 -3.89
CA GLN A 278 25.55 2.07 -3.25
C GLN A 278 26.76 2.18 -4.20
N ALA A 279 26.89 1.25 -5.15
CA ALA A 279 27.97 1.23 -6.12
C ALA A 279 27.82 2.29 -7.23
N GLN A 280 26.59 2.78 -7.46
CA GLN A 280 26.38 3.86 -8.42
C GLN A 280 27.10 5.13 -7.96
N PRO A 281 27.84 5.81 -8.86
CA PRO A 281 28.38 7.12 -8.56
C PRO A 281 27.23 8.00 -8.10
N ARG A 282 27.29 8.47 -6.85
CA ARG A 282 26.23 9.33 -6.31
C ARG A 282 26.08 10.50 -7.25
N ARG A 283 25.01 10.50 -8.04
CA ARG A 283 24.59 11.68 -8.76
C ARG A 283 24.41 12.72 -7.68
N THR A 284 25.29 13.72 -7.65
CA THR A 284 25.06 14.93 -6.88
C THR A 284 23.77 15.48 -7.45
N TYR A 285 22.64 15.13 -6.83
CA TYR A 285 21.33 15.61 -7.24
C TYR A 285 21.47 17.12 -7.28
N SER A 286 21.40 17.67 -8.49
CA SER A 286 21.69 19.08 -8.66
C SER A 286 20.72 19.83 -7.76
N ILE A 287 21.26 20.82 -7.04
CA ILE A 287 20.54 21.66 -6.09
C ILE A 287 19.19 22.14 -6.66
N ALA A 288 19.09 22.26 -7.99
CA ALA A 288 17.88 22.55 -8.75
C ALA A 288 16.65 21.66 -8.43
N ALA A 289 16.81 20.35 -8.24
CA ALA A 289 15.66 19.47 -7.94
C ALA A 289 15.08 19.76 -6.54
N ARG A 290 15.96 19.97 -5.55
CA ARG A 290 15.57 20.39 -4.19
C ARG A 290 14.91 21.77 -4.22
N LEU A 291 15.54 22.74 -4.90
CA LEU A 291 14.99 24.10 -5.05
C LEU A 291 13.59 24.10 -5.69
N ARG A 292 13.32 23.19 -6.62
CA ARG A 292 12.02 23.11 -7.31
C ARG A 292 10.90 22.68 -6.36
N ILE A 293 11.14 21.70 -5.49
CA ILE A 293 10.15 21.29 -4.49
C ILE A 293 9.95 22.36 -3.46
N THR A 294 11.04 22.95 -2.95
CA THR A 294 10.94 24.03 -1.98
C THR A 294 10.15 25.20 -2.56
N ALA A 295 10.34 25.52 -3.84
CA ALA A 295 9.57 26.55 -4.54
C ALA A 295 8.09 26.16 -4.74
N GLU A 296 7.77 24.91 -5.10
CA GLU A 296 6.38 24.43 -5.23
C GLU A 296 5.65 24.41 -3.88
N GLN A 297 6.30 23.94 -2.82
CA GLN A 297 5.77 23.94 -1.46
C GLN A 297 5.59 25.36 -0.94
N ALA A 298 6.58 26.24 -1.11
CA ALA A 298 6.47 27.66 -0.75
C ALA A 298 5.31 28.33 -1.49
N LYS A 299 5.15 28.08 -2.80
CA LYS A 299 4.00 28.58 -3.58
C LYS A 299 2.67 28.07 -3.04
N SER A 300 2.59 26.82 -2.60
CA SER A 300 1.37 26.25 -2.03
C SER A 300 1.01 26.89 -0.68
N GLY A 301 2.02 27.13 0.18
CA GLY A 301 1.86 27.81 1.47
C GLY A 301 1.47 29.28 1.31
N LEU A 302 2.18 30.02 0.46
CA LEU A 302 1.87 31.42 0.14
C LEU A 302 0.46 31.56 -0.45
N LYS A 303 0.06 30.63 -1.32
CA LYS A 303 -1.29 30.62 -1.88
C LYS A 303 -2.35 30.35 -0.82
N ALA A 304 -2.12 29.41 0.09
CA ALA A 304 -3.04 29.15 1.20
C ALA A 304 -3.14 30.35 2.14
N GLN A 305 -2.00 30.98 2.45
CA GLN A 305 -1.93 32.19 3.28
C GLN A 305 -2.64 33.37 2.60
N MET A 306 -2.40 33.63 1.32
CA MET A 306 -3.09 34.69 0.56
C MET A 306 -4.60 34.48 0.47
N LEU A 307 -5.05 33.23 0.34
CA LEU A 307 -6.48 32.92 0.35
C LEU A 307 -7.12 33.13 1.74
N HIS A 308 -6.34 32.96 2.81
CA HIS A 308 -6.79 33.21 4.17
C HIS A 308 -6.78 34.71 4.51
N THR A 309 -5.76 35.46 4.11
CA THR A 309 -5.64 36.89 4.40
C THR A 309 -6.50 37.75 3.46
N TRP A 310 -6.87 37.24 2.29
CA TRP A 310 -7.70 37.97 1.33
C TRP A 310 -8.82 37.10 0.74
N PRO A 311 -9.95 36.94 1.45
CA PRO A 311 -11.06 36.09 1.02
C PRO A 311 -11.61 36.45 -0.38
N GLY A 312 -11.64 37.74 -0.72
CA GLY A 312 -12.08 38.24 -2.02
C GLY A 312 -11.20 37.82 -3.21
N LEU A 313 -9.93 37.48 -2.97
CA LEU A 313 -9.01 37.03 -4.02
C LEU A 313 -9.45 35.67 -4.59
N ALA A 314 -10.00 34.79 -3.75
CA ALA A 314 -10.52 33.48 -4.17
C ALA A 314 -11.69 33.64 -5.17
N GLU A 315 -12.54 34.64 -4.95
CA GLU A 315 -13.68 34.92 -5.79
C GLU A 315 -13.28 35.63 -7.09
N GLN A 316 -12.34 36.58 -7.03
CA GLN A 316 -11.76 37.20 -8.22
C GLN A 316 -11.04 36.19 -9.13
N VAL A 317 -10.26 35.27 -8.55
CA VAL A 317 -9.60 34.19 -9.32
C VAL A 317 -10.64 33.25 -9.96
N ARG A 318 -11.76 32.96 -9.27
CA ARG A 318 -12.87 32.19 -9.85
C ARG A 318 -13.53 32.93 -11.02
N ARG A 319 -13.85 34.22 -10.86
CA ARG A 319 -14.44 35.06 -11.93
C ARG A 319 -13.52 35.16 -13.15
N ALA A 320 -12.23 35.37 -12.94
CA ALA A 320 -11.24 35.43 -14.02
C ALA A 320 -11.11 34.12 -14.80
N ARG A 321 -11.14 32.97 -14.10
CA ARG A 321 -11.13 31.65 -14.74
C ARG A 321 -12.41 31.36 -15.53
N ALA A 322 -13.58 31.76 -15.01
CA ALA A 322 -14.84 31.62 -15.72
C ALA A 322 -14.85 32.45 -17.02
N LYS A 323 -14.35 33.69 -16.97
CA LYS A 323 -14.22 34.56 -18.15
C LYS A 323 -13.30 33.97 -19.23
N ARG A 324 -12.17 33.35 -18.84
CA ARG A 324 -11.26 32.64 -19.76
C ARG A 324 -11.89 31.38 -20.40
N ARG A 325 -12.71 30.65 -19.65
CA ARG A 325 -13.38 29.44 -20.16
C ARG A 325 -14.48 29.80 -21.18
N ASN A 326 -15.21 30.88 -20.95
CA ASN A 326 -16.21 31.38 -21.90
C ASN A 326 -15.58 31.95 -23.18
N THR A 327 -14.37 32.50 -23.11
CA THR A 327 -13.66 32.98 -24.31
C THR A 327 -13.08 31.85 -25.15
N GLN A 328 -12.72 30.71 -24.56
CA GLN A 328 -12.27 29.53 -25.32
C GLN A 328 -13.41 28.73 -25.96
N ASN A 329 -14.61 28.77 -25.38
CA ASN A 329 -15.78 28.05 -25.90
C ASN A 329 -16.61 28.86 -26.92
N GLY A 330 -16.28 30.13 -27.16
CA GLY A 330 -16.98 31.01 -28.11
C GLY A 330 -16.26 31.19 -29.45
N SER A 331 -15.29 30.32 -29.77
CA SER A 331 -14.48 30.39 -30.99
C SER A 331 -14.57 29.13 -31.86
N THR A 332 -15.66 28.38 -31.72
CA THR A 332 -16.07 27.27 -32.59
C THR A 332 -17.41 27.62 -33.22
#